data_AF-A0A3E2B137-F1
#
_entry.id   AF-A0A3E2B137-F1
#
_cell.length_a   1.000
_cell.length_b   1.000
_cell.length_c   1.000
_cell.angle_alpha   90.00
_cell.angle_beta   90.00
_cell.angle_gamma   90.00
#
_symmetry.space_group_name_H-M   'P 1'
#
loop_
_entity.id
_entity.type
_entity.pdbx_description
1 polymer ?
#
loop_
_entity_poly.entity_id
_entity_poly.type
_entity_poly.pdbx_seq_one_letter_code
_entity_poly.pdbx_strand_id
1 'polypeptide(L)'
;MASLDKEGLYYVKEDPQLGKIRGLDPWAVENGIHLIRMEQDAAEGIMMIRKSNQQQYGTVHGGVLVAFADTIAGHSLAPHGRMCVTQGSTVNFLRPAAGAYLFCRATPLQVGSRICVVSVEQRNDRDELITTALFTFAVVKRMDPILLPPKHPGLSF
;
A
#
# COMPACT_ATOMS: atom_id res chain seq x y z
N MET A 1 -19.98 5.10 12.06
CA MET A 1 -19.03 4.31 11.23
C MET A 1 -19.06 2.88 11.72
N ALA A 2 -19.13 1.88 10.82
CA ALA A 2 -19.04 0.48 11.23
C ALA A 2 -17.67 0.23 11.88
N SER A 3 -17.61 -0.46 13.02
CA SER A 3 -16.36 -0.78 13.70
C SER A 3 -15.50 -1.70 12.83
N LEU A 4 -14.22 -1.38 12.66
CA LEU A 4 -13.26 -2.26 12.01
C LEU A 4 -12.79 -3.33 12.98
N ASP A 5 -12.79 -4.59 12.54
CA ASP A 5 -12.28 -5.70 13.34
C ASP A 5 -10.76 -5.75 13.25
N LYS A 6 -10.08 -5.92 14.39
CA LYS A 6 -8.62 -6.01 14.46
C LYS A 6 -8.16 -7.47 14.55
N GLU A 7 -7.32 -7.90 13.62
CA GLU A 7 -6.69 -9.23 13.58
C GLU A 7 -5.17 -9.10 13.61
N GLY A 8 -4.58 -9.29 14.80
CA GLY A 8 -3.14 -9.14 15.00
C GLY A 8 -2.69 -7.70 14.75
N LEU A 9 -1.90 -7.50 13.68
CA LEU A 9 -1.40 -6.19 13.24
C LEU A 9 -2.32 -5.51 12.23
N TYR A 10 -3.40 -6.16 11.80
CA TYR A 10 -4.23 -5.69 10.69
C TYR A 10 -5.63 -5.30 11.17
N TYR A 11 -6.23 -4.38 10.43
CA TYR A 11 -7.66 -4.14 10.46
C TYR A 11 -8.29 -4.84 9.27
N VAL A 12 -9.47 -5.39 9.46
CA VAL A 12 -10.14 -6.16 8.44
C VAL A 12 -11.40 -5.44 8.00
N LYS A 13 -11.70 -5.53 6.71
CA LYS A 13 -12.99 -5.14 6.16
C LYS A 13 -13.45 -6.19 5.15
N GLU A 14 -14.75 -6.41 5.07
CA GLU A 14 -15.33 -7.18 3.97
C GLU A 14 -15.59 -6.25 2.79
N ASP A 15 -15.15 -6.67 1.60
CA ASP A 15 -15.45 -6.03 0.34
C ASP A 15 -16.25 -6.98 -0.55
N PRO A 16 -17.33 -6.50 -1.22
CA PRO A 16 -18.19 -7.36 -2.02
C PRO A 16 -17.47 -8.08 -3.18
N GLN A 17 -16.39 -7.51 -3.71
CA GLN A 17 -15.66 -8.05 -4.87
C GLN A 17 -14.36 -8.73 -4.45
N LEU A 18 -13.72 -8.22 -3.41
CA LEU A 18 -12.42 -8.68 -2.94
C LEU A 18 -12.52 -9.57 -1.69
N GLY A 19 -13.70 -9.78 -1.11
CA GLY A 19 -13.87 -10.52 0.13
C GLY A 19 -13.11 -9.87 1.30
N LYS A 20 -12.54 -10.71 2.17
CA LYS A 20 -11.88 -10.29 3.42
C LYS A 20 -10.52 -9.64 3.17
N ILE A 21 -10.52 -8.32 3.02
CA ILE A 21 -9.35 -7.47 2.82
C ILE A 21 -8.76 -6.99 4.15
N ARG A 22 -7.47 -6.65 4.12
CA ARG A 22 -6.69 -6.25 5.29
C ARG A 22 -6.18 -4.83 5.07
N GLY A 23 -6.32 -3.97 6.05
CA GLY A 23 -5.61 -2.70 6.12
C GLY A 23 -4.78 -2.65 7.39
N LEU A 24 -4.06 -1.55 7.57
CA LEU A 24 -2.95 -1.48 8.51
C LEU A 24 -3.33 -0.61 9.71
N ASP A 25 -4.02 0.47 9.41
CA ASP A 25 -4.66 1.35 10.38
C ASP A 25 -6.08 1.73 9.89
N PRO A 26 -6.93 2.26 10.78
CA PRO A 26 -8.30 2.63 10.44
C PRO A 26 -8.39 3.69 9.33
N TRP A 27 -7.47 4.66 9.31
CA TRP A 27 -7.48 5.74 8.33
C TRP A 27 -7.18 5.21 6.92
N ALA A 28 -6.21 4.30 6.78
CA ALA A 28 -5.91 3.63 5.52
C ALA A 28 -7.14 2.86 5.00
N VAL A 29 -7.78 2.07 5.86
CA VAL A 29 -8.99 1.31 5.50
C VAL A 29 -10.16 2.22 5.09
N GLU A 30 -10.37 3.32 5.80
CA GLU A 30 -11.41 4.30 5.48
C GLU A 30 -11.16 4.98 4.12
N ASN A 31 -9.89 5.25 3.80
CA ASN A 31 -9.48 5.74 2.48
C ASN A 31 -9.44 4.66 1.39
N GLY A 32 -9.79 3.42 1.75
CA GLY A 32 -9.91 2.29 0.84
C GLY A 32 -8.59 1.63 0.50
N ILE A 33 -7.52 1.87 1.26
CA ILE A 33 -6.19 1.27 1.08
C ILE A 33 -6.13 -0.06 1.81
N HIS A 34 -5.74 -1.11 1.08
CA HIS A 34 -5.67 -2.46 1.59
C HIS A 34 -4.42 -3.19 1.13
N LEU A 35 -3.84 -3.96 2.05
CA LEU A 35 -2.71 -4.84 1.84
C LEU A 35 -3.20 -6.21 1.38
N ILE A 36 -2.60 -6.71 0.30
CA ILE A 36 -2.95 -8.00 -0.31
C ILE A 36 -1.86 -9.05 -0.07
N ARG A 37 -0.60 -8.68 -0.26
CA ARG A 37 0.57 -9.57 -0.11
C ARG A 37 1.72 -8.84 0.56
N MET A 38 2.50 -9.57 1.35
CA MET A 38 3.81 -9.14 1.88
C MET A 38 4.74 -10.34 1.87
N GLU A 39 5.69 -10.33 0.94
CA GLU A 39 6.78 -11.30 0.88
C GLU A 39 8.11 -10.57 0.68
N GLN A 40 9.22 -11.31 0.70
CA GLN A 40 10.54 -10.68 0.65
C GLN A 40 10.80 -9.94 -0.67
N ASP A 41 10.18 -10.37 -1.76
CA ASP A 41 10.34 -9.74 -3.08
C ASP A 41 9.50 -8.47 -3.23
N ALA A 42 8.29 -8.44 -2.68
CA ALA A 42 7.42 -7.27 -2.72
C ALA A 42 6.29 -7.31 -1.69
N ALA A 43 5.75 -6.12 -1.40
CA ALA A 43 4.39 -5.98 -0.89
C ALA A 43 3.46 -5.45 -1.98
N GLU A 44 2.22 -5.92 -1.95
CA GLU A 44 1.18 -5.55 -2.90
C GLU A 44 -0.06 -5.09 -2.16
N GLY A 45 -0.67 -4.04 -2.69
CA GLY A 45 -1.89 -3.47 -2.15
C GLY A 45 -2.85 -3.05 -3.25
N ILE A 46 -4.09 -2.86 -2.84
CA ILE A 46 -5.18 -2.35 -3.67
C ILE A 46 -5.82 -1.15 -2.97
N MET A 47 -6.26 -0.18 -3.75
CA MET A 47 -7.03 0.95 -3.26
C MET A 47 -8.35 1.08 -4.00
N MET A 48 -9.47 1.11 -3.26
CA MET A 48 -10.78 1.41 -3.80
C MET A 48 -10.96 2.92 -3.98
N ILE A 49 -11.23 3.35 -5.20
CA ILE A 49 -11.52 4.75 -5.51
C ILE A 49 -12.94 5.07 -5.05
N ARG A 50 -13.07 6.14 -4.27
CA ARG A 50 -14.32 6.59 -3.65
C ARG A 50 -14.41 8.11 -3.77
N LYS A 51 -15.63 8.65 -3.73
CA LYS A 51 -15.81 10.11 -3.72
C LYS A 51 -15.05 10.82 -2.59
N SER A 52 -14.87 10.15 -1.45
CA SER A 52 -14.14 10.69 -0.29
C SER A 52 -12.62 10.78 -0.46
N ASN A 53 -12.02 10.04 -1.41
CA ASN A 53 -10.59 10.08 -1.68
C ASN A 53 -10.23 10.81 -2.98
N GLN A 54 -11.22 11.47 -3.59
CA GLN A 54 -11.06 12.29 -4.78
C GLN A 54 -10.79 13.75 -4.42
N GLN A 55 -10.09 14.45 -5.31
CA GLN A 55 -9.98 15.89 -5.30
C GLN A 55 -11.10 16.54 -6.14
N GLN A 56 -11.11 17.88 -6.21
CA GLN A 56 -12.18 18.68 -6.82
C GLN A 56 -12.42 18.48 -8.34
N TYR A 57 -11.49 17.83 -9.06
CA TYR A 57 -11.59 17.50 -10.49
C TYR A 57 -12.02 16.04 -10.74
N GLY A 58 -12.43 15.30 -9.71
CA GLY A 58 -12.99 13.95 -9.82
C GLY A 58 -11.96 12.82 -9.92
N THR A 59 -10.67 13.10 -9.71
CA THR A 59 -9.60 12.09 -9.69
C THR A 59 -9.10 11.88 -8.26
N VAL A 60 -8.40 10.79 -7.97
CA VAL A 60 -7.85 10.56 -6.62
C VAL A 60 -6.91 11.72 -6.23
N HIS A 61 -7.04 12.18 -4.98
CA HIS A 61 -6.18 13.24 -4.46
C HIS A 61 -4.72 12.77 -4.40
N GLY A 62 -3.77 13.60 -4.84
CA GLY A 62 -2.34 13.23 -4.88
C GLY A 62 -1.80 12.77 -3.53
N GLY A 63 -2.19 13.43 -2.44
CA GLY A 63 -1.85 13.00 -1.08
C GLY A 63 -2.33 11.59 -0.70
N VAL A 64 -3.48 11.14 -1.22
CA VAL A 64 -3.96 9.77 -0.99
C VAL A 64 -3.11 8.77 -1.78
N LEU A 65 -2.71 9.10 -3.01
CA LEU A 65 -1.80 8.26 -3.81
C LEU A 65 -0.45 8.09 -3.12
N VAL A 66 0.11 9.18 -2.58
CA VAL A 66 1.36 9.15 -1.79
C VAL A 66 1.17 8.28 -0.56
N ALA A 67 0.08 8.47 0.20
CA ALA A 67 -0.19 7.67 1.38
C ALA A 67 -0.35 6.18 1.05
N PHE A 68 -1.03 5.85 -0.06
CA PHE A 68 -1.15 4.46 -0.52
C PHE A 68 0.23 3.87 -0.86
N ALA A 69 1.07 4.61 -1.58
CA ALA A 69 2.42 4.15 -1.91
C ALA A 69 3.30 3.98 -0.66
N ASP A 70 3.30 4.95 0.24
CA ASP A 70 4.03 4.93 1.51
C ASP A 70 3.62 3.73 2.37
N THR A 71 2.31 3.53 2.48
CA THR A 71 1.69 2.46 3.27
C THR A 71 2.20 1.09 2.80
N ILE A 72 2.12 0.80 1.50
CA ILE A 72 2.56 -0.50 0.97
C ILE A 72 4.10 -0.61 1.02
N ALA A 73 4.82 0.48 0.79
CA ALA A 73 6.27 0.50 0.85
C ALA A 73 6.83 0.19 2.24
N GLY A 74 6.29 0.81 3.30
CA GLY A 74 6.70 0.51 4.67
C GLY A 74 6.47 -0.95 5.04
N HIS A 75 5.36 -1.53 4.55
CA HIS A 75 4.99 -2.93 4.83
C HIS A 75 5.81 -3.95 4.06
N SER A 76 6.38 -3.58 2.91
CA SER A 76 7.35 -4.42 2.19
C SER A 76 8.60 -4.76 3.02
N LEU A 77 8.85 -4.04 4.13
CA LEU A 77 9.99 -4.25 5.01
C LEU A 77 9.70 -5.18 6.20
N ALA A 78 8.43 -5.46 6.49
CA ALA A 78 8.04 -6.40 7.55
C ALA A 78 8.48 -7.86 7.27
N PRO A 79 8.43 -8.38 6.02
CA PRO A 79 9.05 -9.66 5.64
C PRO A 79 10.56 -9.75 5.90
N HIS A 80 11.22 -8.62 6.04
CA HIS A 80 12.65 -8.53 6.34
C HIS A 80 12.92 -8.30 7.83
N GLY A 81 11.88 -8.31 8.68
CA GLY A 81 12.01 -8.06 10.12
C GLY A 81 12.43 -6.62 10.44
N ARG A 82 11.98 -5.66 9.63
CA ARG A 82 12.26 -4.22 9.83
C ARG A 82 10.96 -3.48 10.10
N MET A 83 10.89 -2.85 11.27
CA MET A 83 9.88 -1.85 11.57
C MET A 83 10.50 -0.48 11.32
N CYS A 84 9.85 0.29 10.45
CA CYS A 84 10.41 1.52 9.92
C CYS A 84 9.44 2.69 10.01
N VAL A 85 10.01 3.89 9.91
CA VAL A 85 9.28 5.15 9.70
C VAL A 85 9.81 5.83 8.44
N THR A 86 8.94 6.53 7.72
CA THR A 86 9.30 7.23 6.49
C THR A 86 10.22 8.41 6.79
N GLN A 87 11.37 8.46 6.12
CA GLN A 87 12.32 9.57 6.22
C GLN A 87 12.12 10.58 5.08
N GLY A 88 11.76 10.09 3.89
CA GLY A 88 11.49 10.94 2.73
C GLY A 88 11.07 10.12 1.53
N SER A 89 10.53 10.80 0.52
CA SER A 89 10.12 10.17 -0.73
C SER A 89 10.24 11.10 -1.92
N THR A 90 10.30 10.52 -3.11
CA THR A 90 10.08 11.19 -4.38
C THR A 90 8.95 10.47 -5.08
N VAL A 91 7.94 11.21 -5.54
CA VAL A 91 6.75 10.65 -6.20
C VAL A 91 6.50 11.42 -7.48
N ASN A 92 6.43 10.69 -8.60
CA ASN A 92 6.06 11.24 -9.91
C ASN A 92 4.62 10.83 -10.23
N PHE A 93 3.78 11.81 -10.55
CA PHE A 93 2.40 11.59 -11.01
C PHE A 93 2.39 11.61 -12.54
N LEU A 94 2.21 10.45 -13.15
CA LEU A 94 2.29 10.28 -14.60
C LEU A 94 0.92 10.42 -15.26
N ARG A 95 -0.14 9.96 -14.58
CA ARG A 95 -1.53 10.00 -15.06
C ARG A 95 -2.49 10.29 -13.92
N PRO A 96 -3.66 10.89 -14.20
CA PRO A 96 -4.71 10.99 -13.20
C PRO A 96 -5.25 9.61 -12.81
N ALA A 97 -5.43 9.38 -11.52
CA ALA A 97 -6.04 8.17 -10.99
C ALA A 97 -7.58 8.28 -11.02
N ALA A 98 -8.22 7.39 -11.78
CA ALA A 98 -9.66 7.27 -11.91
C ALA A 98 -10.05 5.79 -12.15
N GLY A 99 -11.35 5.50 -12.11
CA GLY A 99 -11.88 4.14 -12.21
C GLY A 99 -12.33 3.59 -10.86
N ALA A 100 -12.32 2.27 -10.71
CA ALA A 100 -12.76 1.60 -9.49
C ALA A 100 -11.60 1.28 -8.53
N TYR A 101 -10.44 0.87 -9.08
CA TYR A 101 -9.32 0.37 -8.30
C TYR A 101 -7.99 0.93 -8.78
N LEU A 102 -7.05 1.05 -7.85
CA LEU A 102 -5.62 1.15 -8.13
C LEU A 102 -4.88 0.00 -7.46
N PHE A 103 -3.84 -0.47 -8.13
CA PHE A 103 -2.92 -1.47 -7.64
C PHE A 103 -1.62 -0.78 -7.28
N CYS A 104 -0.95 -1.27 -6.24
CA CYS A 104 0.33 -0.77 -5.79
C CYS A 104 1.26 -1.96 -5.55
N ARG A 105 2.44 -1.92 -6.16
CA ARG A 105 3.51 -2.88 -5.91
C ARG A 105 4.72 -2.13 -5.38
N ALA A 106 5.16 -2.51 -4.19
CA ALA A 106 6.35 -1.97 -3.54
C ALA A 106 7.45 -3.02 -3.47
N THR A 107 8.61 -2.71 -4.03
CA THR A 107 9.77 -3.60 -4.15
C THR A 107 10.93 -3.05 -3.33
N PRO A 108 11.37 -3.74 -2.26
CA PRO A 108 12.57 -3.35 -1.54
C PRO A 108 13.81 -3.37 -2.45
N LEU A 109 14.48 -2.23 -2.59
CA LEU A 109 15.73 -2.11 -3.35
C LEU A 109 16.96 -2.28 -2.47
N GLN A 110 16.87 -1.82 -1.22
CA GLN A 110 17.93 -1.91 -0.22
C GLN A 110 17.32 -2.12 1.15
N VAL A 111 17.77 -3.15 1.88
CA VAL A 111 17.30 -3.45 3.23
C VAL A 111 18.48 -3.44 4.20
N GLY A 112 18.82 -2.24 4.69
CA GLY A 112 19.92 -2.04 5.62
C GLY A 112 19.57 -2.29 7.08
N SER A 113 20.56 -2.05 7.94
CA SER A 113 20.41 -2.07 9.40
C SER A 113 19.80 -0.79 9.98
N ARG A 114 19.91 0.32 9.24
CA ARG A 114 19.43 1.67 9.63
C ARG A 114 18.53 2.32 8.59
N ILE A 115 18.80 2.11 7.32
CA ILE A 115 18.06 2.72 6.20
C ILE A 115 17.59 1.61 5.26
N CYS A 116 16.36 1.75 4.77
CA CYS A 116 15.81 0.94 3.70
C CYS A 116 15.34 1.84 2.56
N VAL A 117 15.43 1.36 1.33
CA VAL A 117 14.93 2.04 0.14
C VAL A 117 13.99 1.11 -0.60
N VAL A 118 12.82 1.62 -0.99
CA VAL A 118 11.75 0.85 -1.63
C VAL A 118 11.27 1.61 -2.86
N SER A 119 11.25 0.95 -4.02
CA SER A 119 10.57 1.47 -5.22
C SER A 119 9.10 1.08 -5.20
N VAL A 120 8.25 1.94 -5.73
CA VAL A 120 6.81 1.70 -5.79
C VAL A 120 6.29 2.09 -7.17
N GLU A 121 5.42 1.23 -7.71
CA GLU A 121 4.61 1.52 -8.88
C GLU A 121 3.13 1.43 -8.51
N GLN A 122 2.34 2.38 -9.01
CA GLN A 122 0.88 2.31 -8.92
C GLN A 122 0.27 2.25 -10.31
N ARG A 123 -0.62 1.29 -10.53
CA ARG A 123 -1.27 1.00 -11.83
C ARG A 123 -2.78 0.99 -11.68
N ASN A 124 -3.51 1.28 -12.76
CA ASN A 124 -4.96 1.09 -12.79
C ASN A 124 -5.33 -0.31 -13.31
N ASP A 125 -6.63 -0.57 -13.43
CA ASP A 125 -7.22 -1.81 -13.96
C ASP A 125 -6.92 -2.09 -15.43
N ARG A 126 -6.38 -1.12 -16.16
CA ARG A 126 -5.90 -1.25 -17.55
C ARG A 126 -4.39 -1.39 -17.66
N ASP A 127 -3.71 -1.65 -16.53
CA ASP A 127 -2.25 -1.73 -16.44
C ASP A 127 -1.51 -0.44 -16.87
N GLU A 128 -2.19 0.70 -16.81
CA GLU A 128 -1.55 1.99 -17.07
C GLU A 128 -0.85 2.48 -15.80
N LEU A 129 0.44 2.82 -15.93
CA LEU A 129 1.23 3.37 -14.84
C LEU A 129 0.72 4.77 -14.46
N ILE A 130 0.27 4.91 -13.21
CA ILE A 130 -0.31 6.13 -12.64
C ILE A 130 0.74 6.93 -11.89
N THR A 131 1.49 6.27 -11.00
CA THR A 131 2.60 6.89 -10.27
C THR A 131 3.81 5.96 -10.20
N THR A 132 4.97 6.57 -10.05
CA THR A 132 6.19 5.89 -9.61
C THR A 132 6.72 6.63 -8.40
N ALA A 133 7.27 5.90 -7.43
CA ALA A 133 7.86 6.50 -6.27
C ALA A 133 9.11 5.77 -5.78
N LEU A 134 9.94 6.50 -5.05
CA LEU A 134 11.03 5.97 -4.26
C LEU A 134 10.87 6.47 -2.83
N PHE A 135 10.82 5.54 -1.88
CA PHE A 135 10.70 5.84 -0.46
C PHE A 135 11.97 5.44 0.28
N THR A 136 12.42 6.31 1.16
CA THR A 136 13.50 6.06 2.10
C THR A 136 12.92 5.94 3.50
N PHE A 137 13.29 4.86 4.18
CA PHE A 137 12.78 4.49 5.50
C PHE A 137 13.93 4.40 6.49
N ALA A 138 13.70 4.90 7.72
CA ALA A 138 14.59 4.67 8.85
C ALA A 138 14.10 3.49 9.68
N VAL A 139 15.00 2.54 9.96
CA VAL A 139 14.72 1.37 10.81
C VAL A 139 14.69 1.83 12.26
N VAL A 140 13.54 1.68 12.92
CA VAL A 140 13.36 2.04 14.33
C VAL A 140 13.40 0.83 15.25
N LYS A 141 13.04 -0.35 14.74
CA LYS A 141 13.03 -1.59 15.51
C LYS A 141 13.23 -2.81 14.61
N ARG A 142 13.91 -3.83 15.15
CA ARG A 142 13.94 -5.18 14.56
C ARG A 142 12.84 -6.03 15.18
N MET A 143 12.27 -6.90 14.35
CA MET A 143 11.18 -7.79 14.72
C MET A 143 11.34 -9.10 13.96
N ASP A 144 10.60 -10.13 14.39
CA ASP A 144 10.49 -11.36 13.62
C ASP A 144 9.84 -11.04 12.25
N PRO A 145 10.34 -11.66 11.17
CA PRO A 145 9.73 -11.52 9.84
C PRO A 145 8.24 -11.86 9.85
N ILE A 146 7.44 -10.99 9.24
CA ILE A 146 6.00 -11.23 9.06
C ILE A 146 5.72 -11.32 7.58
N LEU A 147 5.20 -12.48 7.17
CA LEU A 147 4.79 -12.75 5.80
C LEU A 147 3.26 -12.75 5.70
N LEU A 148 2.77 -12.29 4.58
CA LEU A 148 1.35 -12.31 4.24
C LEU A 148 1.20 -12.89 2.83
N PRO A 149 0.83 -14.18 2.70
CA PRO A 149 0.64 -14.78 1.38
C PRO A 149 -0.57 -14.14 0.68
N PRO A 150 -0.58 -14.12 -0.67
CA PRO A 150 -1.64 -13.50 -1.44
C PRO A 150 -2.95 -14.25 -1.21
N LYS A 151 -4.01 -13.49 -0.89
CA LYS A 151 -5.35 -14.04 -0.68
C LYS A 151 -6.19 -14.15 -1.95
N HIS A 152 -5.83 -13.40 -2.99
CA HIS A 152 -6.64 -13.28 -4.21
C HIS A 152 -5.79 -13.65 -5.43
N PRO A 153 -5.76 -14.94 -5.82
CA PRO A 153 -4.99 -15.37 -6.99
C PRO A 153 -5.51 -14.77 -8.31
N GLY A 154 -6.71 -14.17 -8.32
CA GLY A 154 -7.28 -13.49 -9.49
C GLY A 154 -6.97 -11.99 -9.59
N LEU A 155 -6.26 -11.39 -8.63
CA LEU A 155 -5.80 -10.00 -8.75
C LEU A 155 -4.47 -9.96 -9.51
N SER A 156 -4.43 -9.25 -10.62
CA SER A 156 -3.20 -8.95 -11.36
C SER A 156 -2.60 -7.64 -10.85
N PHE A 157 -1.34 -7.67 -10.41
CA PHE A 157 -0.56 -6.53 -9.93
C PHE A 157 0.56 -6.17 -10.91
#